data_AF-A0A3D9LGX6-F1
#
_entry.id   AF-A0A3D9LGX6-F1
#
_cell.length_a   1.000
_cell.length_b   1.000
_cell.length_c   1.000
_cell.angle_alpha   90.00
_cell.angle_beta   90.00
_cell.angle_gamma   90.00
#
_symmetry.space_group_name_H-M   'P 1'
#
loop_
_entity.id
_entity.type
_entity.pdbx_description
1 polymer ?
#
loop_
_entity_poly.entity_id
_entity_poly.type
_entity_poly.pdbx_seq_one_letter_code
_entity_poly.pdbx_strand_id
1 'polypeptide(L)' 'MMFYAYILRSEAHGTHYYGSTQDVESRLKYHNSGKVRYTKGRRPWILVYVEQNVSQSVVGLDTIEENWF' A
#
# COMPACT_ATOMS: atom_id res chain seq x y z
N MET A 1 -1.54 8.78 -9.94
CA MET A 1 -0.50 8.67 -8.87
C MET A 1 -0.35 7.18 -8.53
N MET A 2 0.87 6.69 -8.29
CA MET A 2 1.09 5.28 -7.94
C MET A 2 0.84 5.06 -6.44
N PHE A 3 0.01 4.08 -6.10
CA PHE A 3 -0.19 3.60 -4.74
C PHE A 3 0.00 2.09 -4.69
N TYR A 4 0.36 1.57 -3.52
CA TYR A 4 0.46 0.15 -3.27
C TYR A 4 -0.57 -0.26 -2.24
N ALA A 5 -1.33 -1.31 -2.53
CA ALA A 5 -2.03 -2.09 -1.52
C ALA A 5 -1.05 -3.14 -0.96
N TYR A 6 -1.06 -3.36 0.35
CA TYR A 6 -0.17 -4.33 0.98
C TYR A 6 -0.85 -5.07 2.13
N ILE A 7 -0.33 -6.26 2.41
CA ILE A 7 -0.71 -7.07 3.56
C ILE A 7 0.55 -7.36 4.38
N LEU A 8 0.51 -7.00 5.66
CA LEU A 8 1.50 -7.40 6.65
C LEU A 8 0.96 -8.54 7.49
N ARG A 9 1.82 -9.48 7.88
CA ARG A 9 1.50 -10.54 8.84
C ARG A 9 2.34 -10.36 10.09
N SER A 10 1.69 -10.44 11.25
CA SER A 10 2.36 -10.54 12.54
C SER A 10 2.94 -11.94 12.68
N GLU A 11 4.26 -12.06 12.89
CA GLU A 11 4.85 -13.36 13.18
C GLU A 11 4.47 -13.86 14.58
N ALA A 12 4.30 -12.93 15.53
CA ALA A 12 3.97 -13.27 16.92
C ALA A 12 2.54 -13.79 17.10
N HIS A 13 1.57 -13.28 16.32
CA HIS A 13 0.15 -13.60 16.51
C HIS A 13 -0.54 -14.18 15.27
N GLY A 14 0.15 -14.27 14.13
CA GLY A 14 -0.44 -14.72 12.86
C GLY A 14 -1.50 -13.78 12.27
N THR A 15 -1.78 -12.63 12.90
CA THR A 15 -2.80 -11.68 12.43
C THR A 15 -2.32 -10.89 11.22
N HIS A 16 -3.25 -10.53 10.33
CA HIS A 16 -2.98 -9.73 9.15
C HIS A 16 -3.33 -8.25 9.36
N TYR A 17 -2.62 -7.37 8.69
CA TYR A 17 -2.90 -5.94 8.59
C TYR A 17 -2.93 -5.54 7.12
N TYR A 18 -4.02 -4.90 6.71
CA TYR A 18 -4.26 -4.46 5.35
C TYR A 18 -4.11 -2.94 5.29
N GLY A 19 -3.43 -2.43 4.27
CA GLY A 19 -3.29 -0.99 4.10
C GLY A 19 -2.88 -0.61 2.70
N SER A 20 -2.84 0.70 2.47
CA SER A 20 -2.28 1.30 1.26
C SER A 20 -1.28 2.40 1.59
N THR A 21 -0.30 2.60 0.72
CA THR A 21 0.77 3.61 0.88
C THR A 21 1.46 3.84 -0.46
N GLN A 22 2.21 4.94 -0.59
CA GLN A 22 3.09 5.18 -1.74
C GLN A 22 4.46 4.52 -1.55
N ASP A 23 4.84 4.24 -0.31
CA ASP A 23 6.10 3.59 0.06
C ASP A 23 5.82 2.49 1.10
N VAL A 24 5.89 1.24 0.67
CA VAL A 24 5.62 0.05 1.48
C VAL A 24 6.76 -0.24 2.45
N GLU A 25 8.01 0.06 2.09
CA GLU A 25 9.18 -0.21 2.92
C GLU A 25 9.21 0.70 4.15
N SER A 26 9.05 2.01 3.93
CA SER A 26 8.94 2.99 5.02
C SER A 26 7.77 2.65 5.94
N ARG A 27 6.65 2.18 5.38
CA ARG A 27 5.47 1.78 6.15
C ARG A 27 5.72 0.55 7.00
N LEU A 28 6.38 -0.47 6.45
CA LEU A 28 6.79 -1.66 7.20
C LEU A 28 7.70 -1.29 8.39
N LYS A 29 8.71 -0.45 8.15
CA LYS A 29 9.61 0.07 9.21
C LYS A 29 8.82 0.80 10.30
N TYR A 30 7.83 1.61 9.93
CA TYR A 30 6.98 2.34 10.87
C TYR A 30 6.10 1.42 11.76
N HIS A 31 5.55 0.35 11.18
CA HIS A 31 4.82 -0.67 11.96
C HIS A 31 5.76 -1.39 12.94
N ASN A 32 6.96 -1.76 12.49
CA ASN A 32 7.96 -2.43 13.32
C ASN A 32 8.61 -1.52 14.36
N SER A 33 8.62 -0.19 14.16
CA SER A 33 9.09 0.75 15.17
C SER A 33 8.12 0.91 16.35
N GLY A 34 6.91 0.35 16.28
CA GLY A 34 5.92 0.38 17.36
C GLY A 34 5.22 1.73 17.55
N LYS A 35 5.29 2.61 16.53
CA LYS A 35 4.66 3.94 16.56
C LYS A 35 3.14 3.89 16.31
N VAL A 36 2.62 2.76 15.84
CA VAL A 36 1.19 2.56 15.57
C VAL A 36 0.53 1.81 16.73
N ARG A 37 -0.42 2.46 17.41
CA ARG A 37 -1.10 1.93 18.62
C ARG A 37 -1.63 0.51 18.46
N TYR A 38 -2.28 0.20 17.35
CA TYR A 38 -2.86 -1.13 17.10
C TYR A 38 -1.80 -2.20 16.84
N THR A 39 -0.78 -1.87 16.05
CA THR A 39 0.18 -2.86 15.54
C THR A 39 1.42 -3.01 16.44
N LYS A 40 1.69 -2.06 17.34
CA LYS A 40 2.87 -2.09 18.23
C LYS A 40 2.95 -3.33 19.13
N GLY A 41 1.80 -3.85 19.57
CA GLY A 41 1.71 -5.02 20.45
C GLY A 41 1.78 -6.36 19.71
N ARG A 42 1.85 -6.34 18.37
CA ARG A 42 1.83 -7.55 17.53
C ARG A 42 3.04 -7.64 16.60
N ARG A 43 4.11 -6.94 16.94
CA ARG A 43 5.40 -7.03 16.24
C ARG A 43 6.08 -8.38 16.54
N PRO A 44 7.00 -8.85 15.69
CA PRO A 44 7.41 -8.26 14.41
C PRO A 44 6.37 -8.49 13.29
N TRP A 45 6.34 -7.56 12.34
CA TRP A 45 5.53 -7.62 11.13
C TRP A 45 6.42 -7.91 9.93
N ILE A 46 5.95 -8.80 9.07
CA ILE A 46 6.57 -9.13 7.77
C ILE A 46 5.60 -8.78 6.64
N LEU A 47 6.13 -8.35 5.50
CA LEU A 47 5.34 -8.12 4.28
C LEU A 47 5.05 -9.47 3.61
N VAL A 48 3.78 -9.79 3.39
CA VAL A 48 3.37 -11.06 2.74
C VAL A 48 2.67 -10.86 1.40
N TYR A 49 2.20 -9.65 1.12
CA TYR A 49 1.60 -9.29 -0.16
C TYR A 49 1.79 -7.80 -0.46
N VAL A 50 2.02 -7.47 -1.72
CA VAL A 50 2.03 -6.11 -2.23
C VAL A 50 1.54 -6.10 -3.67
N GLU A 51 0.70 -5.12 -4.00
CA GLU A 51 0.17 -4.90 -5.34
C GLU A 51 0.15 -3.41 -5.66
N GLN A 52 0.62 -3.07 -6.86
CA GLN A 52 0.64 -1.71 -7.36
C GLN A 52 -0.71 -1.36 -8.00
N ASN A 53 -1.30 -0.26 -7.56
CA ASN A 53 -2.48 0.34 -8.16
C ASN A 53 -2.12 1.69 -8.77
N VAL A 54 -2.42 1.82 -10.07
CA VAL A 54 -2.33 3.10 -10.77
C VAL A 54 -3.67 3.80 -10.60
N SER A 55 -3.71 4.89 -9.83
CA SER A 55 -4.92 5.72 -9.85
C SER A 55 -4.97 6.43 -11.20
N GLN A 56 -5.81 5.94 -12.10
CA GLN A 56 -6.29 6.73 -13.24
C GLN A 56 -7.25 7.78 -12.67
N SER A 57 -6.67 8.83 -12.08
CA SER A 57 -7.38 10.10 -12.04
C SER A 57 -7.52 10.47 -13.50
N VAL A 58 -8.72 10.27 -14.05
CA VAL A 58 -9.10 10.62 -15.41
C VAL A 58 -8.47 11.97 -15.72
N VAL A 59 -7.43 11.95 -16.57
CA VAL A 59 -6.94 13.16 -17.21
C VAL A 59 -8.15 13.69 -17.97
N GLY A 60 -8.46 14.96 -17.75
CA GLY A 60 -9.67 15.61 -18.23
C GLY A 60 -9.97 15.31 -19.70
N LEU A 61 -11.26 15.37 -20.01
CA LEU A 61 -11.82 15.43 -21.36
C LEU A 61 -10.99 16.41 -22.23
N ASP A 62 -9.99 15.93 -22.97
CA ASP A 62 -9.26 16.69 -24.01
C ASP A 62 -8.42 15.76 -24.92
N THR A 63 -8.90 14.54 -25.19
CA THR A 63 -8.31 13.74 -26.29
C THR A 63 -9.38 12.93 -27.01
N ILE A 64 -10.40 13.65 -27.47
CA ILE A 64 -11.09 13.27 -28.70
C ILE A 64 -10.79 14.41 -29.66
N GLU A 65 -9.75 14.27 -30.47
CA GLU A 65 -9.81 14.61 -31.89
C GLU A 65 -8.56 14.11 -32.61
N GLU A 66 -8.82 13.55 -33.80
CA GLU A 66 -7.86 13.35 -34.89
C GLU A 66 -6.81 12.24 -34.75
N ASN A 67 -7.23 10.99 -35.05
CA ASN A 67 -6.65 10.25 -36.17
C ASN A 67 -7.35 8.91 -36.36
N TRP A 68 -8.36 8.92 -37.23
CA TRP A 68 -8.89 7.74 -37.91
C TRP A 68 -8.87 8.04 -39.43
N PHE A 69 -7.66 8.16 -39.98
CA PHE A 69 -7.44 7.97 -41.41
C PHE A 69 -7.40 6.47 -41.73
#